data_AF-A0A2H5Y658-F1
#
_entry.id   AF-A0A2H5Y658-F1
#
_cell.length_a   1.000
_cell.length_b   1.000
_cell.length_c   1.000
_cell.angle_alpha   90.00
_cell.angle_beta   90.00
_cell.angle_gamma   90.00
#
_symmetry.space_group_name_H-M   'P 1'
#
loop_
_entity.id
_entity.type
_entity.pdbx_description
1 polymer ?
#
loop_
_entity_poly.entity_id
_entity_poly.type
_entity_poly.pdbx_seq_one_letter_code
_entity_poly.pdbx_strand_id
1 'polypeptide(L)' 'MIVCEVEARVLEGMRKLAIARVIRGDQASEVFTLVSDEGAPLGGEGSAPTPLMYFVAGVAF' A
#
# COMPACT_ATOMS: atom_id res chain seq x y z
N MET A 1 18.63 -5.34 -12.00
CA MET A 1 18.36 -4.65 -10.72
C MET A 1 16.88 -4.31 -10.66
N ILE A 2 16.21 -4.57 -9.54
CA ILE A 2 14.83 -4.13 -9.30
C ILE A 2 14.90 -3.04 -8.24
N VAL A 3 14.26 -1.91 -8.51
CA VAL A 3 14.13 -0.79 -7.55
C VAL A 3 12.65 -0.58 -7.28
N CYS A 4 12.28 -0.51 -6.01
CA CYS A 4 10.94 -0.15 -5.57
C CYS A 4 11.01 1.19 -4.85
N GLU A 5 10.37 2.21 -5.43
CA GLU A 5 10.19 3.51 -4.80
C GLU A 5 8.76 3.58 -4.26
N VAL A 6 8.60 3.91 -2.98
CA VAL A 6 7.28 3.95 -2.35
C VAL A 6 7.08 5.27 -1.62
N GLU A 7 5.98 5.94 -1.92
CA GLU A 7 5.49 7.09 -1.17
C GLU A 7 4.19 6.72 -0.45
N ALA A 8 4.12 7.00 0.84
CA ALA A 8 2.93 6.76 1.66
C ALA A 8 2.45 8.06 2.30
N ARG A 9 1.13 8.27 2.31
CA ARG A 9 0.49 9.40 2.97
C ARG A 9 -0.77 9.00 3.70
N VAL A 10 -1.05 9.73 4.77
CA VAL A 10 -2.28 9.61 5.55
C VAL A 10 -3.41 10.34 4.81
N LEU A 11 -4.58 9.72 4.77
CA LEU A 11 -5.82 10.32 4.29
C LEU A 11 -6.74 10.63 5.48
N GLU A 12 -7.95 11.13 5.21
CA GLU A 12 -8.95 11.33 6.26
C GLU A 12 -9.29 10.02 7.00
N GLY A 13 -9.38 10.11 8.33
CA GLY A 13 -9.68 8.97 9.20
C GLY A 13 -8.51 8.00 9.32
N MET A 14 -8.81 6.70 9.27
CA MET A 14 -7.80 5.64 9.37
C MET A 14 -7.27 5.18 8.01
N ARG A 15 -7.54 5.92 6.93
CA ARG A 15 -7.08 5.57 5.59
C ARG A 15 -5.63 5.98 5.32
N LYS A 16 -4.89 5.17 4.59
CA LYS A 16 -3.57 5.50 4.04
C LYS A 16 -3.49 5.13 2.57
N LEU A 17 -2.80 5.96 1.79
CA LEU A 17 -2.52 5.73 0.37
C LEU A 17 -1.02 5.51 0.19
N ALA A 18 -0.66 4.39 -0.42
CA ALA A 18 0.71 4.11 -0.86
C ALA A 18 0.75 4.03 -2.40
N ILE A 19 1.72 4.71 -2.99
CA ILE A 19 2.03 4.65 -4.42
C ILE A 19 3.41 4.00 -4.55
N ALA A 20 3.45 2.81 -5.12
CA ALA A 20 4.67 2.05 -5.34
C ALA A 20 5.04 2.07 -6.83
N ARG A 21 6.24 2.51 -7.16
CA ARG A 21 6.84 2.44 -8.49
C ARG A 21 7.89 1.35 -8.53
N VAL A 22 7.70 0.38 -9.42
CA VAL A 22 8.63 -0.74 -9.63
C VAL A 22 9.38 -0.50 -10.93
N ILE A 23 10.70 -0.45 -10.85
CA ILE A 23 11.60 -0.25 -11.99
C ILE A 23 12.42 -1.52 -12.18
N ARG A 24 12.32 -2.12 -13.37
CA ARG A 24 12.96 -3.39 -13.74
C ARG A 24 13.94 -3.18 -14.89
N GLY A 25 15.19 -2.86 -14.57
CA GLY A 25 16.22 -2.60 -15.60
C GLY A 25 15.84 -1.46 -16.53
N ASP A 26 15.82 -1.71 -17.83
CA ASP A 26 15.44 -0.79 -18.91
C ASP A 26 13.96 -0.87 -19.31
N GLN A 27 13.15 -1.66 -18.60
CA GLN A 27 11.71 -1.76 -18.84
C GLN A 27 10.96 -0.53 -18.33
N ALA A 28 9.77 -0.30 -18.91
CA ALA A 28 8.85 0.72 -18.40
C ALA A 28 8.49 0.46 -16.94
N SER A 29 8.45 1.52 -16.12
CA SER A 29 8.11 1.40 -14.71
C SER A 29 6.64 1.02 -14.52
N GLU A 30 6.37 0.09 -13.60
CA GLU A 30 5.02 -0.28 -13.17
C GLU A 30 4.63 0.56 -11.95
N VAL A 31 3.38 1.02 -11.89
CA VAL A 31 2.87 1.80 -10.75
C VAL A 31 1.69 1.08 -10.12
N PHE A 32 1.78 0.83 -8.82
CA PHE A 32 0.75 0.21 -8.01
C PHE A 32 0.22 1.22 -6.99
N THR A 33 -1.10 1.27 -6.86
CA THR A 33 -1.77 2.10 -5.85
C THR A 33 -2.43 1.19 -4.83
N LEU A 34 -2.10 1.39 -3.56
CA LEU A 34 -2.64 0.63 -2.44
C LEU A 34 -3.32 1.59 -1.48
N VAL A 35 -4.56 1.28 -1.12
CA VAL A 35 -5.29 1.98 -0.06
C VAL A 35 -5.48 0.99 1.08
N SER A 36 -5.22 1.44 2.30
CA SER A 36 -5.49 0.64 3.51
C SER A 36 -6.38 1.42 4.46
N ASP A 37 -7.18 0.70 5.24
CA ASP A 37 -8.07 1.24 6.28
C ASP A 37 -8.19 0.22 7.41
N GLU A 38 -8.55 0.68 8.61
CA GLU A 38 -8.87 -0.21 9.72
C GLU A 38 -10.38 -0.40 9.84
N GLY A 39 -10.81 -1.40 10.61
CA GLY A 39 -12.22 -1.57 10.97
C GLY A 39 -12.68 -0.62 12.08
N ALA A 40 -14.00 -0.56 12.29
CA ALA A 40 -14.62 0.25 13.35
C ALA A 40 -14.00 0.10 14.76
N PRO A 41 -13.57 -1.10 15.22
CA PRO A 41 -12.93 -1.25 16.54
C PRO A 41 -11.63 -0.44 16.71
N LEU A 42 -11.00 -0.02 15.61
CA LEU A 42 -9.78 0.78 15.58
C LEU A 42 -10.03 2.20 15.02
N GLY A 43 -11.30 2.61 14.91
CA GLY A 43 -11.69 3.95 14.43
C GLY A 43 -11.63 4.13 12.92
N GLY A 44 -11.57 3.05 12.14
CA GLY A 44 -11.65 3.12 10.67
C GLY A 44 -13.03 2.74 10.12
N GLU A 45 -13.21 2.90 8.81
CA GLU A 45 -14.47 2.66 8.12
C GLU A 45 -14.57 1.24 7.55
N GLY A 46 -13.49 0.46 7.61
CA GLY A 46 -13.39 -0.86 6.96
C GLY A 46 -13.48 -0.76 5.43
N SER A 47 -13.08 0.37 4.86
CA SER A 47 -13.23 0.69 3.43
C SER A 47 -12.18 0.03 2.53
N ALA A 48 -11.12 -0.53 3.11
CA ALA A 48 -10.02 -1.21 2.43
C ALA A 48 -9.37 -2.26 3.35
N PRO A 49 -8.50 -3.16 2.84
CA PRO A 49 -7.73 -4.08 3.69
C PRO A 49 -6.87 -3.34 4.72
N THR A 50 -6.63 -3.99 5.86
CA THR A 50 -5.78 -3.39 6.91
C THR A 50 -4.32 -3.29 6.43
N PRO A 51 -3.55 -2.30 6.91
CA PRO A 51 -2.12 -2.22 6.65
C PRO A 51 -1.38 -3.52 6.98
N LEU A 52 -1.78 -4.20 8.07
CA LEU A 52 -1.22 -5.50 8.45
C LEU A 52 -1.51 -6.60 7.42
N MET A 53 -2.70 -6.60 6.80
CA MET A 53 -3.02 -7.55 5.74
C MET A 53 -2.10 -7.38 4.52
N TYR A 54 -1.80 -6.15 4.12
CA TYR A 54 -0.82 -5.89 3.06
C TYR A 54 0.60 -6.30 3.45
N PHE A 55 1.02 -6.03 4.70
CA PHE A 55 2.33 -6.47 5.20
C PHE A 55 2.47 -7.99 5.13
N VAL A 56 1.47 -8.73 5.63
CA VAL A 56 1.50 -10.20 5.59
C VAL A 56 1.46 -10.73 4.16
N ALA A 57 0.66 -10.13 3.27
CA ALA A 57 0.66 -10.50 1.86
C ALA A 57 2.04 -10.30 1.22
N GLY A 58 2.72 -9.19 1.48
CA GLY A 58 4.07 -8.93 0.97
C GLY A 58 5.17 -9.80 1.58
N VAL A 59 4.95 -10.40 2.76
CA VAL A 59 5.87 -11.39 3.34
C VAL A 59 5.64 -12.78 2.72
N ALA A 60 4.40 -13.09 2.31
CA ALA A 60 4.03 -14.40 1.80
C ALA A 60 4.45 -14.66 0.34
N PHE A 61 4.69 -13.61 -0.45
CA PHE A 61 5.00 -13.67 -1.88
C PHE A 61 6.28 -12.90 -2.21
#